data_AF-A0A1I7UKR3-F1
#
_entry.id   AF-A0A1I7UKR3-F1
#
_cell.length_a   1.000
_cell.length_b   1.000
_cell.length_c   1.000
_cell.angle_alpha   90.00
_cell.angle_beta   90.00
_cell.angle_gamma   90.00
#
_symmetry.space_group_name_H-M   'P 1'
#
loop_
_entity.id
_entity.type
_entity.pdbx_description
1 polymer ?
#
loop_
_entity_poly.entity_id
_entity_poly.type
_entity_poly.pdbx_seq_one_letter_code
_entity_poly.pdbx_strand_id
1 'polypeptide(L)'
;MNSIRSLFRSRREREDDYRSNYFFLAKKYQLPNVTQLLEQKLILDYYLISFKTIFAYNLNHLLAMRLQKLKSSEELTSILRKRNIEEMSGEAMKQCVKFFFEH
;
A
#
# COMPACT_ATOMS: atom_id res chain seq x y z
N MET A 1 7.66 -5.54 28.48
CA MET A 1 6.61 -5.76 27.46
C MET A 1 6.96 -5.26 26.03
N ASN A 2 8.19 -4.79 25.74
CA ASN A 2 8.53 -4.22 24.40
C ASN A 2 9.11 -5.23 23.39
N SER A 3 9.59 -6.40 23.83
CA SER A 3 10.32 -7.37 22.98
C SER A 3 9.42 -8.14 21.99
N ILE A 4 8.19 -8.49 22.41
CA ILE A 4 7.27 -9.25 21.56
C ILE A 4 6.69 -8.36 20.44
N ARG A 5 6.34 -7.10 20.76
CA ARG A 5 5.83 -6.14 19.76
C ARG A 5 6.89 -5.78 18.71
N SER A 6 8.17 -5.66 19.11
CA SER A 6 9.26 -5.40 18.16
C SER A 6 9.52 -6.60 17.25
N LEU A 7 9.45 -7.83 17.77
CA LEU A 7 9.54 -9.06 16.97
C LEU A 7 8.41 -9.17 15.91
N PHE A 8 7.16 -8.89 16.29
CA PHE A 8 6.04 -8.87 15.34
C PHE A 8 6.15 -7.73 14.32
N ARG A 9 6.75 -6.60 14.68
CA ARG A 9 7.01 -5.50 13.73
C ARG A 9 8.11 -5.89 12.74
N SER A 10 9.25 -6.39 13.22
CA SER A 10 10.37 -6.84 12.39
C SER A 10 9.99 -7.98 11.46
N ARG A 11 9.18 -8.95 11.93
CA ARG A 11 8.67 -10.03 11.08
C ARG A 11 7.78 -9.49 9.95
N ARG A 12 6.88 -8.55 10.25
CA ARG A 12 6.02 -7.91 9.24
C ARG A 12 6.82 -7.10 8.22
N GLU A 13 7.82 -6.35 8.66
CA GLU A 13 8.70 -5.58 7.77
C GLU A 13 9.47 -6.49 6.80
N ARG A 14 9.92 -7.66 7.26
CA ARG A 14 10.57 -8.67 6.39
C ARG A 14 9.61 -9.34 5.41
N GLU A 15 8.36 -9.59 5.82
CA GLU A 15 7.32 -10.15 4.95
C GLU A 15 6.85 -9.15 3.89
N ASP A 16 6.79 -7.85 4.23
CA ASP A 16 6.55 -6.76 3.29
C ASP A 16 7.66 -6.64 2.24
N ASP A 17 8.93 -6.80 2.65
CA ASP A 17 10.09 -6.76 1.75
C ASP A 17 10.10 -7.94 0.75
N TYR A 18 9.84 -9.16 1.24
CA TYR A 18 9.75 -10.34 0.38
C TYR A 18 8.61 -10.24 -0.65
N ARG A 19 7.44 -9.74 -0.26
CA ARG A 19 6.30 -9.58 -1.19
C ARG A 19 6.51 -8.44 -2.17
N SER A 20 7.21 -7.38 -1.74
CA SER A 20 7.64 -6.28 -2.61
C SER A 20 8.49 -6.80 -3.78
N ASN A 21 9.28 -7.87 -3.59
CA ASN A 21 10.02 -8.50 -4.69
C ASN A 21 9.12 -9.06 -5.80
N TYR A 22 7.98 -9.67 -5.48
CA TYR A 22 7.09 -10.18 -6.53
C TYR A 22 6.42 -9.08 -7.34
N PHE A 23 6.02 -7.98 -6.68
CA PHE A 23 5.50 -6.81 -7.39
C PHE A 23 6.58 -6.15 -8.24
N PHE A 24 7.80 -6.05 -7.72
CA PHE A 24 8.95 -5.56 -8.48
C PHE A 24 9.18 -6.39 -9.74
N LEU A 25 9.24 -7.72 -9.63
CA LEU A 25 9.41 -8.61 -10.78
C LEU A 25 8.25 -8.49 -11.76
N ALA A 26 7.01 -8.53 -11.28
CA ALA A 26 5.82 -8.41 -12.14
C ALA A 26 5.80 -7.08 -12.91
N LYS A 27 6.17 -5.97 -12.27
CA LYS A 27 6.29 -4.66 -12.94
C LYS A 27 7.47 -4.62 -13.90
N LYS A 28 8.65 -5.12 -13.49
CA LYS A 28 9.86 -5.16 -14.33
C LYS A 28 9.64 -5.92 -15.63
N TYR A 29 8.91 -7.04 -15.58
CA TYR A 29 8.58 -7.84 -16.74
C TYR A 29 7.25 -7.46 -17.40
N GLN A 30 6.63 -6.34 -16.99
CA GLN A 30 5.38 -5.83 -17.55
C GLN A 30 4.26 -6.89 -17.59
N LEU A 31 4.04 -7.57 -16.47
CA LEU A 31 3.05 -8.63 -16.29
C LEU A 31 1.82 -8.07 -15.54
N PRO A 32 0.87 -7.40 -16.23
CA PRO A 32 -0.26 -6.74 -15.58
C PRO A 32 -1.18 -7.74 -14.87
N ASN A 33 -1.45 -8.90 -15.51
CA ASN A 33 -2.30 -9.95 -14.93
C ASN A 33 -1.71 -10.53 -13.64
N VAL A 34 -0.38 -10.66 -13.59
CA VAL A 34 0.32 -11.13 -12.38
C VAL A 34 0.25 -10.06 -11.29
N THR A 35 0.42 -8.79 -11.64
CA THR A 35 0.28 -7.68 -10.68
C THR A 35 -1.12 -7.68 -10.05
N GLN A 36 -2.16 -7.81 -10.88
CA GLN A 36 -3.55 -7.84 -10.43
C GLN A 36 -3.84 -9.07 -9.55
N LEU A 37 -3.35 -10.25 -9.93
CA LEU A 37 -3.51 -11.47 -9.14
C LEU A 37 -2.84 -11.35 -7.77
N LEU A 38 -1.62 -10.80 -7.72
CA LEU A 38 -0.91 -10.56 -6.45
C LEU A 38 -1.67 -9.57 -5.57
N GLU A 39 -2.22 -8.51 -6.15
CA GLU A 39 -3.03 -7.52 -5.43
C GLU A 39 -4.32 -8.13 -4.87
N GLN A 40 -5.05 -8.93 -5.66
CA GLN A 40 -6.22 -9.66 -5.22
C GLN A 40 -5.91 -10.65 -4.09
N LYS A 41 -4.77 -11.35 -4.18
CA LYS A 41 -4.31 -12.24 -3.12
C LYS A 41 -4.10 -11.49 -1.80
N LEU A 42 -3.49 -10.30 -1.84
CA LEU A 42 -3.31 -9.49 -0.63
C LEU A 42 -4.62 -9.04 -0.01
N ILE A 43 -5.59 -8.67 -0.86
CA ILE A 43 -6.93 -8.28 -0.43
C ILE A 43 -7.62 -9.47 0.26
N LEU A 44 -7.60 -10.65 -0.36
CA LEU A 44 -8.23 -11.86 0.17
C LEU A 44 -7.61 -12.29 1.51
N ASP A 45 -6.29 -12.26 1.58
CA ASP A 45 -5.56 -12.71 2.77
C ASP A 45 -5.53 -11.62 3.88
N TYR A 46 -6.22 -10.49 3.69
CA TYR A 46 -6.26 -9.32 4.60
C TYR A 46 -4.88 -8.81 5.04
N TYR A 47 -3.84 -9.02 4.23
CA TYR A 47 -2.49 -8.59 4.60
C TYR A 47 -2.38 -7.07 4.61
N LEU A 48 -1.88 -6.54 5.73
CA LEU A 48 -1.63 -5.12 5.90
C LEU A 48 -0.27 -4.75 5.30
N ILE A 49 -0.26 -4.46 4.00
CA ILE A 49 0.91 -3.85 3.36
C ILE A 49 0.95 -2.35 3.66
N SER A 50 2.17 -1.82 3.78
CA SER A 50 2.40 -0.39 3.98
C SER A 50 1.93 0.47 2.80
N PHE A 51 1.45 1.68 3.09
CA PHE A 51 1.16 2.67 2.03
C PHE A 51 2.38 3.00 1.17
N LYS A 52 3.61 2.83 1.68
CA LYS A 52 4.84 3.02 0.88
C LYS A 52 4.85 2.04 -0.30
N THR A 53 4.65 0.76 -0.02
CA THR A 53 4.62 -0.31 -1.01
C THR A 53 3.45 -0.14 -1.98
N ILE A 54 2.27 0.23 -1.47
CA ILE A 54 1.08 0.47 -2.29
C ILE A 54 1.35 1.55 -3.35
N PHE A 55 1.92 2.68 -2.94
CA PHE A 55 2.26 3.76 -3.87
C PHE A 55 3.40 3.37 -4.82
N ALA A 56 4.47 2.75 -4.31
CA ALA A 56 5.63 2.37 -5.12
C ALA A 56 5.27 1.43 -6.28
N TYR A 57 4.29 0.55 -6.10
CA TYR A 57 3.86 -0.41 -7.12
C TYR A 57 2.52 -0.06 -7.78
N ASN A 58 1.95 1.10 -7.49
CA ASN A 58 0.67 1.55 -8.05
C ASN A 58 -0.47 0.51 -7.87
N LEU A 59 -0.61 0.02 -6.64
CA LEU A 59 -1.63 -0.98 -6.26
C LEU A 59 -2.97 -0.27 -5.97
N ASN A 60 -3.65 0.18 -7.03
CA ASN A 60 -4.81 1.08 -6.92
C ASN A 60 -6.07 0.43 -6.35
N HIS A 61 -6.26 -0.88 -6.49
CA HIS A 61 -7.41 -1.58 -5.89
C HIS A 61 -7.20 -1.72 -4.38
N LEU A 62 -5.99 -2.06 -3.97
CA LEU A 62 -5.58 -2.15 -2.59
C LEU A 62 -5.58 -0.76 -1.93
N LEU A 63 -5.14 0.28 -2.66
CA LEU A 63 -5.21 1.67 -2.20
C LEU A 63 -6.65 2.05 -1.88
N ALA A 64 -7.59 1.86 -2.81
CA ALA A 64 -9.00 2.16 -2.59
C ALA A 64 -9.55 1.46 -1.33
N MET A 65 -9.28 0.16 -1.17
CA MET A 65 -9.69 -0.59 0.02
C MET A 65 -9.05 -0.04 1.32
N ARG A 66 -7.79 0.39 1.27
CA ARG A 66 -7.08 0.92 2.43
C ARG A 66 -7.56 2.31 2.82
N LEU A 67 -7.88 3.15 1.83
CA LEU A 67 -8.48 4.47 2.04
C LEU A 67 -9.84 4.35 2.73
N GLN A 68 -10.72 3.45 2.30
CA GLN A 68 -12.02 3.20 2.96
C GLN A 68 -11.91 2.77 4.43
N LYS A 69 -10.73 2.29 4.87
CA LYS A 69 -10.48 1.89 6.26
C LYS A 69 -9.87 3.02 7.11
N LEU A 70 -9.45 4.12 6.51
CA LEU A 70 -9.01 5.30 7.24
C LEU A 70 -10.21 5.97 7.88
N LYS A 71 -10.01 6.53 9.07
CA LYS A 71 -11.10 7.15 9.84
C LYS A 71 -11.33 8.61 9.47
N SER A 72 -10.32 9.27 8.91
CA SER A 72 -10.38 10.70 8.59
C SER A 72 -9.30 11.12 7.59
N SER A 73 -9.48 12.34 7.07
CA SER A 73 -8.50 13.01 6.21
C SER A 73 -7.19 13.35 6.94
N GLU A 74 -7.18 13.52 8.26
CA GLU A 74 -5.93 13.71 9.02
C GLU A 74 -5.06 12.44 9.01
N GLU A 75 -5.66 11.24 9.09
CA GLU A 75 -4.91 9.99 8.97
C GLU A 75 -4.21 9.91 7.61
N LEU A 76 -4.94 10.21 6.52
CA LEU A 76 -4.37 10.24 5.17
C LEU A 76 -3.25 11.28 5.06
N THR A 77 -3.47 12.50 5.58
CA THR A 77 -2.44 13.55 5.59
C THR A 77 -1.16 13.09 6.29
N SER A 78 -1.29 12.40 7.43
CA SER A 78 -0.14 11.89 8.18
C SER A 78 0.67 10.84 7.40
N ILE A 79 0.00 10.06 6.54
CA ILE A 79 0.62 9.09 5.65
C ILE A 79 1.35 9.81 4.53
N LEU A 80 0.68 10.75 3.85
CA LEU A 80 1.21 11.46 2.70
C LEU A 80 2.41 12.35 3.06
N ARG A 81 2.41 12.99 4.23
CA ARG A 81 3.57 13.76 4.73
C ARG A 81 4.87 12.95 4.81
N LYS A 82 4.78 11.62 4.92
CA LYS A 82 5.92 10.71 5.00
C LYS A 82 6.30 10.13 3.64
N ARG A 83 5.74 10.64 2.54
CA ARG A 83 5.88 10.09 1.19
C ARG A 83 6.27 11.18 0.22
N ASN A 84 6.96 10.78 -0.85
CA ASN A 84 7.19 11.66 -1.99
C ASN A 84 5.93 11.65 -2.86
N ILE A 85 5.06 12.65 -2.67
CA ILE A 85 3.80 12.77 -3.42
C ILE A 85 4.02 13.02 -4.92
N GLU A 86 5.18 13.56 -5.30
CA GLU A 86 5.53 13.85 -6.70
C GLU A 86 5.77 12.57 -7.51
N GLU A 87 6.20 11.50 -6.85
CA GLU A 87 6.43 10.19 -7.47
C GLU A 87 5.17 9.32 -7.54
N MET A 88 4.05 9.78 -6.96
CA MET A 88 2.80 9.03 -7.00
C MET A 88 2.20 9.01 -8.40
N SER A 89 1.63 7.87 -8.81
CA SER A 89 0.85 7.85 -10.05
C SER A 89 -0.38 8.77 -9.94
N GLY A 90 -0.76 9.36 -11.08
CA GLY A 90 -1.94 10.21 -11.16
C GLY A 90 -3.22 9.51 -10.70
N GLU A 91 -3.34 8.19 -10.91
CA GLU A 91 -4.48 7.41 -10.44
C GLU A 91 -4.51 7.30 -8.91
N ALA A 92 -3.37 7.00 -8.29
CA ALA A 92 -3.26 6.99 -6.83
C ALA A 92 -3.55 8.37 -6.22
N MET A 93 -3.06 9.44 -6.86
CA MET A 93 -3.34 10.81 -6.42
C MET A 93 -4.83 11.14 -6.50
N LYS A 94 -5.50 10.78 -7.61
CA LYS A 94 -6.96 10.97 -7.75
C LYS A 94 -7.74 10.26 -6.64
N GLN A 95 -7.37 9.03 -6.30
CA GLN A 95 -8.02 8.29 -5.22
C GLN A 95 -7.83 8.97 -3.86
N CYS A 96 -6.62 9.45 -3.55
CA CYS A 96 -6.35 10.21 -2.33
C CYS A 96 -7.17 11.51 -2.27
N VAL A 97 -7.16 12.29 -3.35
CA VAL A 97 -7.92 13.56 -3.44
C VAL A 97 -9.41 13.32 -3.30
N LYS A 98 -9.95 12.27 -3.94
CA LYS A 98 -11.35 11.87 -3.79
C LYS A 98 -11.69 11.59 -2.33
N PHE A 99 -10.87 10.79 -1.65
CA PHE A 99 -11.06 10.49 -0.23
C PHE A 99 -11.07 11.76 0.63
N PHE A 100 -10.15 12.70 0.38
CA PHE A 100 -10.08 13.99 1.10
C PHE A 100 -11.33 14.86 0.98
N PHE A 101 -12.05 14.81 -0.14
CA PHE A 101 -13.29 15.57 -0.29
C PHE A 101 -14.50 14.87 0.31
N GLU A 102 -14.41 13.55 0.51
CA GLU A 102 -15.48 12.73 1.07
C GLU A 102 -15.40 12.59 2.60
N HIS A 103 -14.27 12.96 3.24
CA HIS A 103 -14.00 12.82 4.68
C HIS A 103 -13.28 14.04 5.27
#